data_AF-A0A1V5VYM3-F1
#
_entry.id   AF-A0A1V5VYM3-F1
#
_cell.length_a   1.000
_cell.length_b   1.000
_cell.length_c   1.000
_cell.angle_alpha   90.00
_cell.angle_beta   90.00
_cell.angle_gamma   90.00
#
_symmetry.space_group_name_H-M   'P 1'
#
loop_
_entity.id
_entity.type
_entity.pdbx_description
1 polymer ?
#
loop_
_entity_poly.entity_id
_entity_poly.type
_entity_poly.pdbx_seq_one_letter_code
_entity_poly.pdbx_strand_id
1 'polypeptide(L)'
;MKSNSSLRKIAVIISSFLLTFAFVTTATSQQNDQTEANKQQSETKKEPINPNADVKDGWRISDYKPYISSLKDLETLSQEYSEFLLKRAIDEYAKGLDTLDDMETEVTRLKENYKNKKYLNEKWYWQEVDRKNAQDRYINRLRIEAKTKAVTYFTKAINTLDEIRSNELMNNEKYLTFKSRLFRIYVSTQYDIGNFKPCIPILERYVTLTDENRKDLWAYKYMSNCYAFMETLLDKTGKSSEEDVVYYKNKKNQALLKAVEIQYGLDSPEFKELQLIVQLDEKKSESINVNK
;
A
#
# COMPACT_ATOMS: atom_id res chain seq x y z
N MET A 1 -42.58 -41.46 16.49
CA MET A 1 -42.03 -41.79 15.16
C MET A 1 -42.50 -40.74 14.15
N LYS A 2 -41.64 -39.79 13.74
CA LYS A 2 -41.74 -38.91 12.55
C LYS A 2 -40.68 -37.80 12.69
N SER A 3 -39.41 -38.08 12.34
CA SER A 3 -38.35 -37.05 12.27
C SER A 3 -37.23 -37.44 11.28
N ASN A 4 -37.57 -38.08 10.16
CA ASN A 4 -36.56 -38.50 9.15
C ASN A 4 -36.85 -37.95 7.74
N SER A 5 -37.84 -37.07 7.54
CA SER A 5 -38.21 -36.59 6.20
C SER A 5 -37.48 -35.31 5.77
N SER A 6 -37.03 -34.47 6.72
CA SER A 6 -36.33 -33.21 6.42
C SER A 6 -34.86 -33.44 6.03
N LEU A 7 -34.17 -34.37 6.71
CA LEU A 7 -32.77 -34.72 6.41
C LEU A 7 -32.60 -35.34 5.02
N ARG A 8 -33.57 -36.13 4.55
CA ARG A 8 -33.54 -36.71 3.19
C ARG A 8 -33.68 -35.64 2.09
N LYS A 9 -34.44 -34.56 2.35
CA LYS A 9 -34.61 -33.47 1.37
C LYS A 9 -33.36 -32.60 1.24
N ILE A 10 -32.65 -32.37 2.35
CA ILE A 10 -31.40 -31.60 2.36
C ILE A 10 -30.27 -32.38 1.65
N ALA A 11 -30.19 -33.70 1.86
CA ALA A 11 -29.20 -34.54 1.19
C ALA A 11 -29.36 -34.55 -0.35
N VAL A 12 -30.58 -34.56 -0.86
CA VAL A 12 -30.85 -34.55 -2.32
C VAL A 12 -30.45 -33.22 -2.95
N ILE A 13 -30.68 -32.09 -2.28
CA ILE A 13 -30.33 -30.75 -2.78
C ILE A 13 -28.81 -30.54 -2.80
N ILE A 14 -28.08 -31.07 -1.81
CA ILE A 14 -26.62 -31.00 -1.76
C ILE A 14 -26.00 -31.90 -2.85
N SER A 15 -26.59 -33.08 -3.12
CA SER A 15 -26.12 -33.94 -4.22
C SER A 15 -26.35 -33.34 -5.61
N SER A 16 -27.44 -32.58 -5.83
CA SER A 16 -27.69 -31.93 -7.13
C SER A 16 -26.79 -30.71 -7.37
N PHE A 17 -26.37 -30.01 -6.31
CA PHE A 17 -25.40 -28.91 -6.41
C PHE A 17 -23.98 -29.42 -6.68
N LEU A 18 -23.59 -30.56 -6.12
CA LEU A 18 -22.27 -31.17 -6.39
C LEU A 18 -22.18 -31.77 -7.81
N LEU A 19 -23.27 -32.33 -8.35
CA LEU A 19 -23.27 -32.88 -9.70
C LEU A 19 -23.23 -31.79 -10.79
N THR A 20 -23.79 -30.61 -10.53
CA THR A 20 -23.75 -29.48 -11.48
C THR A 20 -22.41 -28.75 -11.46
N PHE A 21 -21.70 -28.72 -10.32
CA PHE A 21 -20.35 -28.15 -10.25
C PHE A 21 -19.30 -29.03 -10.96
N ALA A 22 -19.46 -30.36 -10.93
CA ALA A 22 -18.53 -31.29 -11.56
C ALA A 22 -18.58 -31.28 -13.11
N PHE A 23 -19.69 -30.83 -13.73
CA PHE A 23 -19.81 -30.74 -15.19
C PHE A 23 -19.34 -29.40 -15.79
N VAL A 24 -19.22 -28.34 -14.98
CA VAL A 24 -18.75 -27.03 -15.47
C VAL A 24 -17.20 -26.94 -15.44
N THR A 25 -16.54 -27.70 -14.56
CA THR A 25 -15.07 -27.72 -14.47
C THR A 25 -14.39 -28.65 -15.47
N THR A 26 -15.11 -29.58 -16.11
CA THR A 26 -14.54 -30.48 -17.14
C THR A 26 -14.67 -29.94 -18.56
N ALA A 27 -15.51 -28.93 -18.80
CA ALA A 27 -15.69 -28.29 -20.10
C ALA A 27 -14.70 -27.14 -20.38
N THR A 28 -13.87 -26.75 -19.41
CA THR A 28 -12.86 -25.68 -19.57
C THR A 28 -11.40 -26.17 -19.51
N SER A 29 -11.19 -27.49 -19.43
CA SER A 29 -9.86 -28.13 -19.38
C SER A 29 -9.53 -28.99 -20.62
N GLN A 30 -10.32 -28.92 -21.69
CA GLN A 30 -10.04 -29.55 -22.99
C GLN A 30 -9.91 -28.48 -24.09
N GLN A 31 -8.93 -27.59 -23.94
CA GLN A 31 -8.45 -26.74 -25.04
C GLN A 31 -7.08 -26.17 -24.65
N ASN A 32 -6.12 -27.07 -24.42
CA ASN A 32 -4.69 -26.87 -24.60
C ASN A 32 -4.01 -28.22 -24.34
N ASP A 33 -3.02 -28.53 -25.17
CA ASP A 33 -2.15 -29.71 -25.15
C ASP A 33 -2.70 -30.98 -25.83
N GLN A 34 -2.58 -31.02 -27.16
CA GLN A 34 -2.11 -32.21 -27.88
C GLN A 34 -1.84 -31.91 -29.37
N THR A 35 -0.60 -31.49 -29.66
CA THR A 35 0.25 -31.88 -30.82
C THR A 35 1.47 -30.96 -30.74
N GLU A 36 2.68 -31.40 -30.40
CA GLU A 36 3.54 -32.27 -31.21
C GLU A 36 4.81 -32.64 -30.42
N ALA A 37 5.13 -33.93 -30.39
CA ALA A 37 6.51 -34.42 -30.27
C ALA A 37 6.60 -35.89 -30.69
N ASN A 38 6.96 -36.18 -31.95
CA ASN A 38 8.27 -36.78 -32.28
C ASN A 38 8.37 -37.26 -33.75
N LYS A 39 9.40 -36.72 -34.43
CA LYS A 39 10.41 -37.38 -35.27
C LYS A 39 10.02 -38.11 -36.58
N GLN A 40 10.58 -37.53 -37.66
CA GLN A 40 11.61 -38.07 -38.58
C GLN A 40 11.21 -38.34 -40.05
N GLN A 41 11.95 -37.63 -40.93
CA GLN A 41 12.34 -37.90 -42.34
C GLN A 41 11.22 -37.83 -43.39
N SER A 42 11.34 -37.22 -44.58
CA SER A 42 12.41 -36.64 -45.42
C SER A 42 11.66 -35.97 -46.60
N GLU A 43 11.98 -34.79 -47.16
CA GLU A 43 12.96 -34.56 -48.22
C GLU A 43 12.84 -33.10 -48.72
N THR A 44 13.97 -32.41 -48.74
CA THR A 44 14.50 -31.47 -49.74
C THR A 44 13.57 -30.84 -50.81
N LYS A 45 13.39 -29.51 -50.72
CA LYS A 45 13.67 -28.59 -51.85
C LYS A 45 13.90 -27.16 -51.33
N LYS A 46 15.17 -26.77 -51.30
CA LYS A 46 15.61 -25.38 -51.12
C LYS A 46 15.42 -24.65 -52.45
N GLU A 47 14.62 -23.61 -52.47
CA GLU A 47 14.78 -22.55 -53.48
C GLU A 47 15.88 -21.57 -53.01
N PRO A 48 16.73 -21.10 -53.92
CA PRO A 48 17.89 -20.28 -53.58
C PRO A 48 17.44 -18.86 -53.20
N ILE A 49 17.64 -18.54 -51.92
CA ILE A 49 17.67 -17.19 -51.39
C ILE A 49 18.72 -16.42 -52.18
N ASN A 50 18.29 -15.42 -52.95
CA ASN A 50 19.18 -14.50 -53.64
C ASN A 50 19.99 -13.73 -52.57
N PRO A 51 21.33 -13.85 -52.52
CA PRO A 51 22.12 -13.46 -51.36
C PRO A 51 22.66 -12.04 -51.48
N ASN A 52 21.82 -11.06 -51.82
CA ASN A 52 22.00 -9.61 -51.60
C ASN A 52 20.87 -8.81 -52.28
N ALA A 53 19.74 -8.65 -51.59
CA ALA A 53 18.85 -7.51 -51.78
C ALA A 53 18.52 -6.96 -50.39
N ASP A 54 19.59 -6.43 -49.76
CA ASP A 54 19.62 -5.20 -48.96
C ASP A 54 18.52 -5.09 -47.88
N VAL A 55 18.77 -5.33 -46.59
CA VAL A 55 19.83 -4.75 -45.77
C VAL A 55 20.10 -5.69 -44.59
N LYS A 56 21.21 -6.43 -44.63
CA LYS A 56 21.88 -7.00 -43.46
C LYS A 56 23.01 -6.07 -43.02
N ASP A 57 22.67 -4.83 -42.77
CA ASP A 57 23.49 -3.93 -41.94
C ASP A 57 22.60 -2.81 -41.42
N GLY A 58 21.98 -3.03 -40.27
CA GLY A 58 21.09 -2.05 -39.69
C GLY A 58 20.28 -2.59 -38.53
N TRP A 59 20.11 -1.74 -37.53
CA TRP A 59 19.22 -1.84 -36.38
C TRP A 59 17.72 -1.92 -36.76
N ARG A 60 17.35 -2.64 -37.83
CA ARG A 60 15.96 -2.77 -38.30
C ARG A 60 15.43 -4.17 -38.01
N ILE A 61 14.41 -4.21 -37.15
CA ILE A 61 13.59 -5.39 -36.87
C ILE A 61 12.45 -5.41 -37.91
N SER A 62 12.19 -6.58 -38.51
CA SER A 62 11.13 -6.76 -39.53
C SER A 62 9.71 -6.64 -38.96
N ASP A 63 9.56 -6.79 -37.64
CA ASP A 63 8.30 -6.63 -36.93
C ASP A 63 8.10 -5.18 -36.46
N TYR A 64 6.91 -4.64 -36.66
CA TYR A 64 6.53 -3.29 -36.25
C TYR A 64 6.14 -3.19 -34.76
N LYS A 65 5.89 -4.33 -34.08
CA LYS A 65 5.46 -4.35 -32.67
C LYS A 65 6.48 -3.72 -31.71
N PRO A 66 7.79 -4.00 -31.81
CA PRO A 66 8.81 -3.32 -31.02
C PRO A 66 8.82 -1.80 -31.25
N TYR A 67 8.57 -1.35 -32.49
CA TYR A 67 8.52 0.08 -32.82
C TYR A 67 7.31 0.78 -32.20
N ILE A 68 6.13 0.13 -32.22
CA ILE A 68 4.94 0.65 -31.51
C ILE A 68 5.20 0.70 -30.00
N SER A 69 5.89 -0.29 -29.42
CA SER A 69 6.27 -0.26 -28.01
C SER A 69 7.20 0.91 -27.72
N SER A 70 8.26 1.09 -28.51
CA SER A 70 9.22 2.17 -28.31
C SER A 70 8.61 3.55 -28.54
N LEU A 71 7.66 3.69 -29.47
CA LEU A 71 6.91 4.93 -29.67
C LEU A 71 6.03 5.27 -28.45
N LYS A 72 5.37 4.28 -27.86
CA LYS A 72 4.63 4.48 -26.60
C LYS A 72 5.57 4.85 -25.47
N ASP A 73 6.74 4.20 -25.38
CA ASP A 73 7.74 4.53 -24.37
C ASP A 73 8.25 5.98 -24.54
N LEU A 74 8.45 6.44 -25.79
CA LEU A 74 8.78 7.83 -26.10
C LEU A 74 7.65 8.80 -25.72
N GLU A 75 6.39 8.44 -25.96
CA GLU A 75 5.24 9.24 -25.54
C GLU A 75 5.20 9.40 -24.02
N THR A 76 5.53 8.35 -23.25
CA THR A 76 5.60 8.44 -21.78
C THR A 76 6.69 9.38 -21.26
N LEU A 77 7.73 9.62 -22.07
CA LEU A 77 8.81 10.54 -21.75
C LEU A 77 8.46 12.00 -22.08
N SER A 78 7.37 12.22 -22.82
CA SER A 78 6.93 13.57 -23.16
C SER A 78 6.49 14.34 -21.91
N GLN A 79 6.73 15.66 -21.94
CA GLN A 79 6.31 16.56 -20.88
C GLN A 79 4.78 16.62 -20.77
N GLU A 80 4.08 16.70 -21.90
CA GLU A 80 2.61 16.77 -21.96
C GLU A 80 1.95 15.56 -21.30
N TYR A 81 2.47 14.35 -21.56
CA TYR A 81 1.98 13.14 -20.92
C TYR A 81 2.21 13.17 -19.40
N SER A 82 3.37 13.64 -18.97
CA SER A 82 3.69 13.78 -17.54
C SER A 82 2.80 14.82 -16.83
N GLU A 83 2.48 15.92 -17.50
CA GLU A 83 1.55 16.94 -17.00
C GLU A 83 0.12 16.39 -16.91
N PHE A 84 -0.31 15.58 -17.88
CA PHE A 84 -1.58 14.87 -17.84
C PHE A 84 -1.66 13.91 -16.65
N LEU A 85 -0.60 13.12 -16.41
CA LEU A 85 -0.52 12.24 -15.24
C LEU A 85 -0.55 13.03 -13.93
N LEU A 86 0.17 14.16 -13.85
CA LEU A 86 0.15 15.02 -12.68
C LEU A 86 -1.26 15.55 -12.40
N LYS A 87 -1.96 16.02 -13.44
CA LYS A 87 -3.36 16.46 -13.30
C LYS A 87 -4.26 15.34 -12.79
N ARG A 88 -4.14 14.14 -13.37
CA ARG A 88 -4.89 12.96 -12.91
C ARG A 88 -4.58 12.63 -11.44
N ALA A 89 -3.34 12.70 -11.02
CA ALA A 89 -2.95 12.47 -9.63
C ALA A 89 -3.55 13.52 -8.68
N ILE A 90 -3.59 14.79 -9.10
CA ILE A 90 -4.25 15.88 -8.37
C ILE A 90 -5.75 15.62 -8.24
N ASP A 91 -6.42 15.19 -9.31
CA ASP A 91 -7.85 14.89 -9.29
C ASP A 91 -8.18 13.74 -8.34
N GLU A 92 -7.38 12.66 -8.34
CA GLU A 92 -7.56 11.54 -7.40
C GLU A 92 -7.27 11.97 -5.96
N TYR A 93 -6.25 12.78 -5.73
CA TYR A 93 -5.96 13.36 -4.43
C TYR A 93 -7.11 14.25 -3.91
N ALA A 94 -7.69 15.09 -4.77
CA ALA A 94 -8.82 15.95 -4.42
C ALA A 94 -10.04 15.11 -4.00
N LYS A 95 -10.40 14.08 -4.78
CA LYS A 95 -11.48 13.13 -4.40
C LYS A 95 -11.23 12.47 -3.05
N GLY A 96 -9.97 12.14 -2.75
CA GLY A 96 -9.58 11.58 -1.46
C GLY A 96 -9.82 12.55 -0.31
N LEU A 97 -9.55 13.84 -0.50
CA LEU A 97 -9.84 14.89 0.48
C LEU A 97 -11.34 15.13 0.64
N ASP A 98 -12.08 15.27 -0.46
CA ASP A 98 -13.54 15.48 -0.43
C ASP A 98 -14.23 14.37 0.38
N THR A 99 -13.77 13.12 0.22
CA THR A 99 -14.28 11.98 1.00
C THR A 99 -14.05 12.14 2.51
N LEU A 100 -12.94 12.75 2.92
CA LEU A 100 -12.64 13.02 4.33
C LEU A 100 -13.49 14.19 4.85
N ASP A 101 -13.63 15.26 4.07
CA ASP A 101 -14.41 16.44 4.45
C ASP A 101 -15.92 16.10 4.59
N ASP A 102 -16.45 15.28 3.68
CA ASP A 102 -17.81 14.75 3.76
C ASP A 102 -18.02 13.91 5.03
N MET A 103 -17.03 13.08 5.37
CA MET A 103 -17.04 12.29 6.59
C MET A 103 -17.03 13.19 7.84
N GLU A 104 -16.21 14.24 7.88
CA GLU A 104 -16.17 15.16 9.03
C GLU A 104 -17.50 15.88 9.23
N THR A 105 -18.10 16.33 8.13
CA THR A 105 -19.42 16.96 8.12
C THR A 105 -20.48 15.99 8.64
N GLU A 106 -20.50 14.75 8.15
CA GLU A 106 -21.46 13.73 8.56
C GLU A 106 -21.28 13.33 10.03
N VAL A 107 -20.04 13.18 10.51
CA VAL A 107 -19.76 12.88 11.92
C VAL A 107 -20.26 14.01 12.82
N THR A 108 -20.06 15.26 12.42
CA THR A 108 -20.53 16.44 13.18
C THR A 108 -22.05 16.44 13.25
N ARG A 109 -22.72 16.25 12.10
CA ARG A 109 -24.18 16.13 12.01
C ARG A 109 -24.73 15.00 12.89
N LEU A 110 -24.11 13.82 12.87
CA LEU A 110 -24.52 12.68 13.70
C LEU A 110 -24.37 12.97 15.20
N LYS A 111 -23.26 13.60 15.61
CA LYS A 111 -23.05 13.99 17.01
C LYS A 111 -24.10 14.99 17.49
N GLU A 112 -24.47 15.96 16.66
CA GLU A 112 -25.54 16.91 16.97
C GLU A 112 -26.90 16.21 17.07
N ASN A 113 -27.20 15.31 16.13
CA ASN A 113 -28.43 14.51 16.16
C ASN A 113 -28.53 13.65 17.43
N TYR A 114 -27.42 13.05 17.88
CA TYR A 114 -27.40 12.27 19.12
C TYR A 114 -27.55 13.12 20.37
N LYS A 115 -27.04 14.36 20.37
CA LYS A 115 -27.25 15.30 21.48
C LYS A 115 -28.70 15.78 21.58
N ASN A 116 -29.35 16.01 20.44
CA ASN A 116 -30.69 16.58 20.38
C ASN A 116 -31.80 15.54 20.60
N LYS A 117 -31.50 14.24 20.45
CA LYS A 117 -32.48 13.16 20.58
C LYS A 117 -32.80 12.88 22.05
N LYS A 118 -34.09 12.81 22.39
CA LYS A 118 -34.56 12.38 23.71
C LYS A 118 -34.67 10.84 23.75
N TYR A 119 -34.16 10.25 24.82
CA TYR A 119 -34.17 8.79 25.04
C TYR A 119 -35.07 8.44 26.22
N LEU A 120 -36.38 8.36 25.97
CA LEU A 120 -37.38 8.16 27.03
C LEU A 120 -37.40 6.73 27.61
N ASN A 121 -36.80 5.78 26.90
CA ASN A 121 -36.75 4.36 27.26
C ASN A 121 -35.50 3.96 28.06
N GLU A 122 -34.58 4.90 28.30
CA GLU A 122 -33.37 4.67 29.10
C GLU A 122 -33.68 4.95 30.57
N LYS A 123 -33.94 3.88 31.35
CA LYS A 123 -34.20 3.98 32.79
C LYS A 123 -32.95 3.78 33.62
N TRP A 124 -32.01 2.97 33.15
CA TRP A 124 -30.83 2.56 33.90
C TRP A 124 -29.55 3.11 33.27
N TYR A 125 -28.56 3.46 34.10
CA TYR A 125 -27.29 4.02 33.65
C TYR A 125 -26.54 3.15 32.63
N TRP A 126 -26.57 1.83 32.80
CA TRP A 126 -25.89 0.92 31.86
C TRP A 126 -26.50 0.96 30.44
N GLN A 127 -27.78 1.31 30.30
CA GLN A 127 -28.43 1.49 29.00
C GLN A 127 -27.90 2.74 28.29
N GLU A 128 -27.66 3.82 29.04
CA GLU A 128 -27.05 5.05 28.53
C GLU A 128 -25.61 4.79 28.06
N VAL A 129 -24.84 4.04 28.85
CA VAL A 129 -23.47 3.62 28.50
C VAL A 129 -23.47 2.77 27.23
N ASP A 130 -24.36 1.78 27.13
CA ASP A 130 -24.44 0.90 25.95
C ASP A 130 -24.84 1.69 24.70
N ARG A 131 -25.79 2.64 24.81
CA ARG A 131 -26.13 3.54 23.70
C ARG A 131 -24.93 4.37 23.27
N LYS A 132 -24.23 5.04 24.20
CA LYS A 132 -23.06 5.87 23.87
C LYS A 132 -21.99 5.03 23.16
N ASN A 133 -21.71 3.84 23.68
CA ASN A 133 -20.80 2.89 23.05
C ASN A 133 -21.27 2.44 21.66
N ALA A 134 -22.58 2.24 21.44
CA ALA A 134 -23.13 1.91 20.12
C ALA A 134 -23.00 3.08 19.13
N GLN A 135 -23.26 4.30 19.58
CA GLN A 135 -23.08 5.53 18.79
C GLN A 135 -21.62 5.76 18.41
N ASP A 136 -20.71 5.61 19.38
CA ASP A 136 -19.27 5.76 19.15
C ASP A 136 -18.74 4.67 18.21
N ARG A 137 -19.21 3.43 18.34
CA ARG A 137 -18.89 2.34 17.39
C ARG A 137 -19.38 2.67 15.99
N TYR A 138 -20.58 3.22 15.84
CA TYR A 138 -21.11 3.61 14.53
C TYR A 138 -20.29 4.74 13.90
N ILE A 139 -19.99 5.79 14.66
CA ILE A 139 -19.14 6.90 14.22
C ILE A 139 -17.74 6.40 13.85
N ASN A 140 -17.14 5.53 14.66
CA ASN A 140 -15.82 4.99 14.38
C ASN A 140 -15.81 4.14 13.10
N ARG A 141 -16.84 3.32 12.88
CA ARG A 141 -17.00 2.56 11.63
C ARG A 141 -17.07 3.48 10.41
N LEU A 142 -17.88 4.54 10.49
CA LEU A 142 -17.99 5.54 9.41
C LEU A 142 -16.63 6.18 9.12
N ARG A 143 -15.88 6.55 10.17
CA ARG A 143 -14.53 7.12 10.02
C ARG A 143 -13.56 6.15 9.35
N ILE A 144 -13.53 4.89 9.78
CA ILE A 144 -12.65 3.88 9.20
C ILE A 144 -13.00 3.64 7.73
N GLU A 145 -14.29 3.54 7.40
CA GLU A 145 -14.75 3.33 6.02
C GLU A 145 -14.33 4.49 5.10
N ALA A 146 -14.59 5.74 5.51
CA ALA A 146 -14.21 6.91 4.74
C ALA A 146 -12.69 7.03 4.58
N LYS A 147 -11.92 6.86 5.66
CA LYS A 147 -10.45 6.89 5.61
C LYS A 147 -9.88 5.78 4.74
N THR A 148 -10.46 4.59 4.75
CA THR A 148 -10.04 3.48 3.86
C THR A 148 -10.29 3.81 2.39
N LYS A 149 -11.43 4.44 2.07
CA LYS A 149 -11.73 4.93 0.72
C LYS A 149 -10.75 6.03 0.29
N ALA A 150 -10.51 7.02 1.15
CA ALA A 150 -9.55 8.09 0.90
C ALA A 150 -8.13 7.56 0.64
N VAL A 151 -7.65 6.63 1.47
CA VAL A 151 -6.36 5.93 1.28
C VAL A 151 -6.28 5.25 -0.09
N THR A 152 -7.38 4.68 -0.58
CA THR A 152 -7.41 4.05 -1.91
C THR A 152 -7.19 5.09 -3.00
N TYR A 153 -7.82 6.26 -2.92
CA TYR A 153 -7.60 7.36 -3.86
C TYR A 153 -6.17 7.92 -3.77
N PHE A 154 -5.64 8.10 -2.56
CA PHE A 154 -4.26 8.55 -2.36
C PHE A 154 -3.25 7.52 -2.90
N THR A 155 -3.51 6.22 -2.73
CA THR A 155 -2.65 5.17 -3.29
C THR A 155 -2.63 5.23 -4.82
N LYS A 156 -3.81 5.45 -5.46
CA LYS A 156 -3.87 5.67 -6.91
C LYS A 156 -3.08 6.90 -7.34
N ALA A 157 -3.23 8.02 -6.62
CA ALA A 157 -2.48 9.24 -6.90
C ALA A 157 -0.96 9.00 -6.80
N ILE A 158 -0.49 8.29 -5.76
CA ILE A 158 0.93 7.93 -5.61
C ILE A 158 1.41 7.07 -6.78
N ASN A 159 0.65 6.04 -7.15
CA ASN A 159 1.01 5.17 -8.27
C ASN A 159 1.09 5.97 -9.59
N THR A 160 0.13 6.87 -9.85
CA THR A 160 0.16 7.75 -11.02
C THR A 160 1.36 8.72 -10.99
N LEU A 161 1.77 9.20 -9.81
CA LEU A 161 2.99 10.02 -9.70
C LEU A 161 4.28 9.23 -9.94
N ASP A 162 4.28 7.93 -9.63
CA ASP A 162 5.43 7.05 -9.82
C ASP A 162 5.61 6.63 -11.28
N GLU A 163 4.57 6.78 -12.11
CA GLU A 163 4.62 6.60 -13.57
C GLU A 163 5.30 7.76 -14.31
N ILE A 164 5.45 8.92 -13.67
CA ILE A 164 6.06 10.12 -14.29
C ILE A 164 7.58 9.93 -14.41
N ARG A 165 8.09 9.98 -15.65
CA ARG A 165 9.52 9.79 -15.98
C ARG A 165 10.24 11.05 -16.46
N SER A 166 9.54 12.17 -16.66
CA SER A 166 10.15 13.40 -17.17
C SER A 166 11.00 14.10 -16.10
N ASN A 167 12.29 14.28 -16.37
CA ASN A 167 13.23 14.92 -15.45
C ASN A 167 12.88 16.40 -15.17
N GLU A 168 12.33 17.09 -16.16
CA GLU A 168 11.94 18.50 -16.03
C GLU A 168 10.84 18.70 -15.00
N LEU A 169 9.82 17.82 -15.00
CA LEU A 169 8.72 17.89 -14.06
C LEU A 169 9.13 17.42 -12.66
N MET A 170 10.01 16.41 -12.56
CA MET A 170 10.49 15.89 -11.28
C MET A 170 11.29 16.93 -10.47
N ASN A 171 12.03 17.80 -11.15
CA ASN A 171 12.80 18.87 -10.53
C ASN A 171 11.96 20.13 -10.24
N ASN A 172 10.71 20.18 -10.72
CA ASN A 172 9.83 21.32 -10.47
C ASN A 172 9.41 21.36 -8.99
N GLU A 173 9.61 22.52 -8.36
CA GLU A 173 9.23 22.76 -6.96
C GLU A 173 7.74 22.48 -6.70
N LYS A 174 6.85 22.81 -7.65
CA LYS A 174 5.41 22.56 -7.52
C LYS A 174 5.12 21.06 -7.43
N TYR A 175 5.82 20.26 -8.22
CA TYR A 175 5.70 18.80 -8.20
C TYR A 175 6.18 18.22 -6.86
N LEU A 176 7.36 18.66 -6.40
CA LEU A 176 7.92 18.22 -5.11
C LEU A 176 7.03 18.61 -3.93
N THR A 177 6.48 19.82 -3.94
CA THR A 177 5.54 20.32 -2.93
C THR A 177 4.26 19.50 -2.90
N PHE A 178 3.68 19.22 -4.07
CA PHE A 178 2.50 18.37 -4.19
C PHE A 178 2.77 16.95 -3.68
N LYS A 179 3.88 16.34 -4.10
CA LYS A 179 4.30 14.99 -3.67
C LYS A 179 4.52 14.92 -2.15
N SER A 180 5.18 15.92 -1.59
CA SER A 180 5.37 16.10 -0.14
C SER A 180 4.03 16.16 0.60
N ARG A 181 3.08 16.97 0.11
CA ARG A 181 1.73 17.10 0.68
C ARG A 181 0.93 15.79 0.60
N LEU A 182 0.96 15.11 -0.54
CA LEU A 182 0.30 13.83 -0.74
C LEU A 182 0.81 12.77 0.24
N PHE A 183 2.13 12.67 0.42
CA PHE A 183 2.73 11.72 1.36
C PHE A 183 2.35 12.01 2.81
N ARG A 184 2.36 13.28 3.24
CA ARG A 184 1.93 13.67 4.59
C ARG A 184 0.49 13.26 4.87
N ILE A 185 -0.42 13.55 3.95
CA ILE A 185 -1.85 13.23 4.13
C ILE A 185 -2.08 11.73 4.10
N TYR A 186 -1.42 11.02 3.18
CA TYR A 186 -1.47 9.56 3.12
C TYR A 186 -1.03 8.92 4.45
N VAL A 187 0.13 9.34 4.97
CA VAL A 187 0.67 8.81 6.23
C VAL A 187 -0.24 9.14 7.39
N SER A 188 -0.73 10.38 7.51
CA SER A 188 -1.66 10.76 8.58
C SER A 188 -2.95 9.94 8.56
N THR A 189 -3.52 9.72 7.36
CA THR A 189 -4.75 8.95 7.19
C THR A 189 -4.54 7.47 7.52
N GLN A 190 -3.43 6.88 7.10
CA GLN A 190 -3.07 5.49 7.43
C GLN A 190 -2.78 5.31 8.93
N TYR A 191 -2.07 6.27 9.52
CA TYR A 191 -1.74 6.27 10.95
C TYR A 191 -3.01 6.31 11.81
N ASP A 192 -3.99 7.10 11.42
CA ASP A 192 -5.29 7.19 12.10
C ASP A 192 -6.10 5.89 12.08
N ILE A 193 -5.96 5.07 11.02
CA ILE A 193 -6.59 3.74 10.94
C ILE A 193 -5.82 2.72 11.78
N GLY A 194 -4.59 3.04 12.21
CA GLY A 194 -3.69 2.11 12.90
C GLY A 194 -2.90 1.21 11.94
N ASN A 195 -2.78 1.59 10.66
CA ASN A 195 -2.07 0.82 9.65
C ASN A 195 -0.65 1.33 9.45
N PHE A 196 0.28 0.90 10.31
CA PHE A 196 1.63 1.45 10.37
C PHE A 196 2.60 0.89 9.31
N LYS A 197 2.41 -0.36 8.87
CA LYS A 197 3.35 -1.02 7.96
C LYS A 197 3.49 -0.30 6.60
N PRO A 198 2.40 0.12 5.91
CA PRO A 198 2.50 0.83 4.64
C PRO A 198 3.06 2.26 4.77
N CYS A 199 3.06 2.85 5.97
CA CYS A 199 3.59 4.19 6.19
C CYS A 199 5.12 4.24 6.08
N ILE A 200 5.82 3.16 6.44
CA ILE A 200 7.30 3.09 6.45
C ILE A 200 7.90 3.49 5.10
N PRO A 201 7.61 2.81 3.98
CA PRO A 201 8.23 3.14 2.69
C PRO A 201 7.86 4.55 2.21
N ILE A 202 6.66 5.05 2.54
CA ILE A 202 6.25 6.40 2.15
C ILE A 202 6.98 7.46 2.98
N LEU A 203 7.21 7.23 4.27
CA LEU A 203 7.99 8.11 5.14
C LEU A 203 9.47 8.15 4.74
N GLU A 204 10.07 7.00 4.39
CA GLU A 204 11.45 6.95 3.88
C GLU A 204 11.60 7.73 2.55
N ARG A 205 10.61 7.61 1.67
CA ARG A 205 10.55 8.42 0.45
C ARG A 205 10.34 9.90 0.75
N TYR A 206 9.51 10.23 1.74
CA TYR A 206 9.21 11.62 2.11
C TYR A 206 10.44 12.39 2.58
N VAL A 207 11.25 11.82 3.48
CA VAL A 207 12.46 12.46 4.03
C VAL A 207 13.59 12.61 3.00
N THR A 208 13.51 11.91 1.88
CA THR A 208 14.48 11.99 0.78
C THR A 208 14.08 12.97 -0.33
N LEU A 209 12.84 13.49 -0.32
CA LEU A 209 12.36 14.42 -1.36
C LEU A 209 13.06 15.78 -1.35
N THR A 210 13.14 16.43 -0.19
CA THR A 210 13.69 17.79 -0.03
C THR A 210 14.44 17.89 1.30
N ASP A 211 15.37 18.85 1.39
CA ASP A 211 16.09 19.11 2.64
C ASP A 211 15.18 19.63 3.76
N GLU A 212 14.08 20.30 3.40
CA GLU A 212 13.04 20.71 4.35
C GLU A 212 12.34 19.51 4.97
N ASN A 213 11.95 18.54 4.15
CA ASN A 213 11.31 17.31 4.63
C ASN A 213 12.24 16.48 5.51
N ARG A 214 13.56 16.52 5.25
CA ARG A 214 14.58 15.87 6.11
C ARG A 214 14.71 16.53 7.48
N LYS A 215 14.24 17.76 7.67
CA LYS A 215 14.23 18.45 8.96
C LYS A 215 12.86 18.38 9.65
N ASP A 216 11.89 17.65 9.08
CA ASP A 216 10.57 17.51 9.67
C ASP A 216 10.60 16.54 10.87
N LEU A 217 10.47 17.10 12.07
CA LEU A 217 10.38 16.38 13.33
C LEU A 217 9.28 15.31 13.32
N TRP A 218 8.11 15.61 12.75
CA TRP A 218 6.96 14.72 12.81
C TRP A 218 7.17 13.49 11.94
N ALA A 219 7.83 13.63 10.79
CA ALA A 219 8.18 12.50 9.93
C ALA A 219 9.00 11.44 10.69
N TYR A 220 10.02 11.87 11.44
CA TYR A 220 10.83 10.96 12.26
C TYR A 220 10.07 10.36 13.44
N LYS A 221 9.18 11.11 14.10
CA LYS A 221 8.31 10.59 15.17
C LYS A 221 7.34 9.53 14.65
N TYR A 222 6.71 9.77 13.50
CA TYR A 222 5.84 8.78 12.87
C TYR A 222 6.63 7.54 12.44
N MET A 223 7.82 7.74 11.87
CA MET A 223 8.69 6.66 11.43
C MET A 223 9.19 5.79 12.60
N SER A 224 9.61 6.40 13.72
CA SER A 224 10.00 5.66 14.92
C SER A 224 8.83 4.85 15.49
N ASN A 225 7.62 5.41 15.49
CA ASN A 225 6.43 4.70 15.95
C ASN A 225 6.07 3.53 15.03
N CYS A 226 6.18 3.70 13.70
CA CYS A 226 5.93 2.62 12.75
C CYS A 226 6.95 1.48 12.92
N TYR A 227 8.23 1.81 13.13
CA TYR A 227 9.26 0.80 13.40
C TYR A 227 9.08 0.11 14.76
N ALA A 228 8.71 0.85 15.81
CA ALA A 228 8.36 0.26 17.11
C ALA A 228 7.16 -0.69 17.01
N PHE A 229 6.15 -0.36 16.20
CA PHE A 229 5.04 -1.25 15.94
C PHE A 229 5.52 -2.56 15.27
N MET A 230 6.40 -2.47 14.27
CA MET A 230 6.95 -3.66 13.62
C MET A 230 7.80 -4.52 14.56
N GLU A 231 8.67 -3.91 15.37
CA GLU A 231 9.46 -4.60 16.41
C GLU A 231 8.55 -5.36 17.37
N THR A 232 7.55 -4.69 17.97
CA THR A 232 6.63 -5.31 18.92
C THR A 232 5.73 -6.37 18.29
N LEU A 233 5.38 -6.22 17.01
CA LEU A 233 4.61 -7.22 16.26
C LEU A 233 5.42 -8.50 16.08
N LEU A 234 6.68 -8.37 15.64
CA LEU A 234 7.57 -9.52 15.40
C LEU A 234 7.89 -10.27 16.69
N ASP A 235 8.21 -9.52 17.75
CA ASP A 235 8.49 -10.06 19.09
C ASP A 235 7.29 -10.87 19.63
N LYS A 236 6.07 -10.33 19.49
CA LYS A 236 4.84 -11.04 19.91
C LYS A 236 4.54 -12.27 19.07
N THR A 237 4.83 -12.26 17.78
CA THR A 237 4.52 -13.40 16.91
C THR A 237 5.43 -14.60 17.14
N GLY A 238 6.64 -14.41 17.66
CA GLY A 238 7.59 -15.49 18.00
C GLY A 238 8.03 -16.40 16.85
N LYS A 239 7.62 -16.10 15.61
CA LYS A 239 7.90 -16.86 14.37
C LYS A 239 8.88 -16.14 13.45
N SER A 240 9.37 -14.98 13.87
CA SER A 240 10.22 -14.11 13.08
C SER A 240 11.69 -14.36 13.42
N SER A 241 12.58 -14.12 12.45
CA SER A 241 14.02 -14.18 12.72
C SER A 241 14.38 -13.10 13.75
N GLU A 242 15.26 -13.42 14.69
CA GLU A 242 15.81 -12.43 15.63
C GLU A 242 16.52 -11.29 14.88
N GLU A 243 17.05 -11.55 13.69
CA GLU A 243 17.66 -10.55 12.81
C GLU A 243 16.65 -9.48 12.37
N ASP A 244 15.41 -9.87 12.05
CA ASP A 244 14.36 -8.93 11.66
C ASP A 244 13.98 -8.02 12.81
N VAL A 245 13.89 -8.57 14.03
CA VAL A 245 13.59 -7.81 15.25
C VAL A 245 14.67 -6.76 15.50
N VAL A 246 15.94 -7.18 15.41
CA VAL A 246 17.10 -6.27 15.54
C VAL A 246 17.11 -5.21 14.45
N TYR A 247 16.79 -5.56 13.20
CA TYR A 247 16.71 -4.61 12.09
C TYR A 247 15.72 -3.47 12.38
N TYR A 248 14.49 -3.80 12.77
CA TYR A 248 13.47 -2.80 13.09
C TYR A 248 13.79 -2.01 14.36
N LYS A 249 14.41 -2.64 15.36
CA LYS A 249 14.89 -1.96 16.57
C LYS A 249 15.95 -0.91 16.23
N ASN A 250 16.93 -1.25 15.38
CA ASN A 250 17.96 -0.31 14.94
C ASN A 250 17.37 0.86 14.14
N LYS A 251 16.44 0.57 13.23
CA LYS A 251 15.74 1.61 12.45
C LYS A 251 14.88 2.54 13.33
N LYS A 252 14.18 2.00 14.33
CA LYS A 252 13.48 2.78 15.35
C LYS A 252 14.45 3.72 16.08
N ASN A 253 15.57 3.19 16.55
CA ASN A 253 16.58 3.96 17.30
C ASN A 253 17.18 5.09 16.45
N GLN A 254 17.50 4.81 15.18
CA GLN A 254 17.98 5.82 14.23
C GLN A 254 16.95 6.94 14.01
N ALA A 255 15.69 6.58 13.76
CA ALA A 255 14.62 7.56 13.57
C ALA A 255 14.38 8.41 14.83
N LEU A 256 14.40 7.76 16.00
CA LEU A 256 14.20 8.43 17.29
C LEU A 256 15.35 9.40 17.62
N LEU A 257 16.61 8.99 17.41
CA LEU A 257 17.77 9.86 17.58
C LEU A 257 17.68 11.08 16.67
N LYS A 258 17.29 10.90 15.40
CA LYS A 258 17.07 12.02 14.47
C LYS A 258 15.93 12.95 14.92
N ALA A 259 14.84 12.42 15.45
CA ALA A 259 13.77 13.25 16.00
C ALA A 259 14.27 14.10 17.19
N VAL A 260 15.03 13.51 18.11
CA VAL A 260 15.57 14.21 19.29
C VAL A 260 16.64 15.23 18.88
N GLU A 261 17.50 14.90 17.91
CA GLU A 261 18.47 15.82 17.32
C GLU A 261 17.79 17.07 16.74
N ILE A 262 16.71 16.89 15.97
CA ILE A 262 15.97 18.01 15.38
C ILE A 262 15.26 18.85 16.45
N GLN A 263 14.71 18.22 17.49
CA GLN A 263 13.92 18.91 18.51
C GLN A 263 14.78 19.67 19.54
N TYR A 264 15.89 19.08 19.98
CA TYR A 264 16.68 19.59 21.10
C TYR A 264 18.12 19.96 20.71
N GLY A 265 18.62 19.47 19.58
CA GLY A 265 20.01 19.65 19.14
C GLY A 265 20.96 18.58 19.69
N LEU A 266 22.13 18.45 19.06
CA LEU A 266 23.14 17.42 19.36
C LEU A 266 23.75 17.56 20.76
N ASP A 267 23.87 18.77 21.28
CA ASP A 267 24.52 19.03 22.57
C ASP A 267 23.58 18.92 23.76
N SER A 268 22.29 18.71 23.51
CA SER A 268 21.25 18.62 24.54
C SER A 268 21.46 17.39 25.46
N PRO A 269 21.09 17.51 26.75
CA PRO A 269 21.13 16.37 27.66
C PRO A 269 20.22 15.23 27.19
N GLU A 270 19.06 15.55 26.61
CA GLU A 270 18.10 14.57 26.09
C GLU A 270 18.70 13.73 24.96
N PHE A 271 19.44 14.37 24.04
CA PHE A 271 20.11 13.65 22.96
C PHE A 271 21.21 12.74 23.48
N LYS A 272 22.03 13.22 24.42
CA LYS A 272 23.12 12.44 25.03
C LYS A 272 22.60 11.23 25.81
N GLU A 273 21.53 11.40 26.58
CA GLU A 273 20.89 10.31 27.31
C GLU A 273 20.37 9.24 26.34
N LEU A 274 19.64 9.66 25.30
CA LEU A 274 19.12 8.73 24.31
C LEU A 274 20.24 8.02 23.54
N GLN A 275 21.32 8.72 23.21
CA GLN A 275 22.48 8.16 22.53
C GLN A 275 23.12 7.04 23.37
N LEU A 276 23.24 7.22 24.69
CA LEU A 276 23.74 6.19 25.59
C LEU A 276 22.84 4.95 25.60
N ILE A 277 21.52 5.13 25.63
CA ILE A 277 20.55 4.02 25.58
C ILE A 277 20.69 3.25 24.26
N VAL A 278 20.77 3.94 23.13
CA VAL A 278 20.92 3.30 21.82
C VAL A 278 22.23 2.53 21.71
N GLN A 279 23.34 3.08 22.19
CA GLN A 279 24.64 2.39 22.18
C GLN A 279 24.63 1.11 23.03
N LEU A 280 23.93 1.11 24.16
CA LEU A 280 23.77 -0.08 25.00
C LEU A 280 22.91 -1.14 24.30
N ASP A 281 21.89 -0.71 23.56
CA ASP A 281 21.03 -1.59 22.78
C ASP A 281 21.77 -2.21 21.58
N GLU A 282 22.54 -1.43 20.84
CA GLU A 282 23.32 -1.91 19.69
C GLU A 282 24.39 -2.93 20.10
N LYS A 283 25.10 -2.70 21.21
CA LYS A 283 26.05 -3.68 21.77
C LYS A 283 25.42 -5.03 22.10
N LYS A 284 24.19 -5.01 22.64
CA LYS A 284 23.43 -6.26 22.91
C LYS A 284 23.10 -6.97 21.61
N SER A 285 22.65 -6.24 20.59
CA SER A 285 22.33 -6.79 19.28
C SER A 285 23.56 -7.39 18.57
N GLU A 286 24.72 -6.75 18.65
CA GLU A 286 25.98 -7.29 18.11
C GLU A 286 26.39 -8.59 18.81
N SER A 287 26.25 -8.68 20.13
CA SER A 287 26.56 -9.90 20.88
C SER A 287 25.69 -11.10 20.51
N ILE A 288 24.45 -10.87 20.07
CA ILE A 288 23.54 -11.93 19.61
C ILE A 288 23.97 -12.45 18.24
N ASN A 289 24.43 -11.57 17.35
CA ASN A 289 24.86 -11.95 15.99
C ASN A 289 26.19 -12.71 15.97
N VAL A 290 27.08 -12.51 16.95
CA VAL A 290 28.38 -13.19 17.04
C VAL A 290 28.27 -14.61 17.62
N ASN A 291 27.21 -14.91 18.37
CA ASN A 291 27.01 -16.20 19.05
C ASN A 291 26.18 -17.22 18.23
N LYS A 292 25.91 -16.94 16.95
CA LYS A 292 25.31 -17.87 15.98
C LYS A 292 26.37 -18.36 15.00
#